data_AF-A0ABD5VPA2-F1
#
_entry.id   AF-A0ABD5VPA2-F1
#
_cell.length_a   1.000
_cell.length_b   1.000
_cell.length_c   1.000
_cell.angle_alpha   90.00
_cell.angle_beta   90.00
_cell.angle_gamma   90.00
#
_symmetry.space_group_name_H-M   'P 1'
#
loop_
_entity.id
_entity.type
_entity.pdbx_description
1 polymer ?
#
loop_
_entity_poly.entity_id
_entity_poly.type
_entity_poly.pdbx_seq_one_letter_code
_entity_poly.pdbx_strand_id
1 'polypeptide(L)'
;MATLAQQLEQIAGLGIFVVSLSLAALSYRTWRRERDRRLLVVAGAYALFMVHGLVVFLEYFLLAYVSFGDVELLEHSSSFLILAGLLAFFVAITRE
;
A
#
# COMPACT_ATOMS: atom_id res chain seq x y z
N MET A 1 -23.34 -15.13 2.75
CA MET A 1 -22.34 -15.48 1.73
C MET A 1 -21.65 -14.19 1.33
N ALA A 2 -20.32 -14.15 1.28
CA ALA A 2 -19.61 -12.97 0.79
C ALA A 2 -20.02 -12.69 -0.65
N THR A 3 -20.18 -11.42 -1.00
CA THR A 3 -20.49 -11.03 -2.39
C THR A 3 -19.24 -11.24 -3.26
N LEU A 4 -19.42 -11.38 -4.58
CA LEU A 4 -18.29 -11.45 -5.50
C LEU A 4 -17.41 -10.18 -5.40
N ALA A 5 -18.04 -9.02 -5.20
CA ALA A 5 -17.34 -7.74 -5.00
C ALA A 5 -16.40 -7.79 -3.79
N GLN A 6 -16.91 -8.25 -2.64
CA GLN A 6 -16.13 -8.41 -1.42
C GLN A 6 -14.92 -9.35 -1.60
N GLN A 7 -15.10 -10.46 -2.32
CA GLN A 7 -14.00 -11.39 -2.59
C GLN A 7 -12.93 -10.74 -3.48
N LEU A 8 -13.36 -9.99 -4.50
CA LEU A 8 -12.43 -9.29 -5.39
C LEU A 8 -11.65 -8.19 -4.66
N GLU A 9 -12.31 -7.42 -3.80
CA GLU A 9 -11.66 -6.40 -2.97
C GLU A 9 -10.60 -7.01 -2.05
N GLN A 10 -10.94 -8.10 -1.35
CA GLN A 10 -9.99 -8.79 -0.47
C GLN A 10 -8.80 -9.38 -1.24
N ILE A 11 -9.05 -10.03 -2.38
CA ILE A 11 -7.99 -10.61 -3.21
C ILE A 11 -7.11 -9.50 -3.80
N ALA A 12 -7.70 -8.40 -4.28
CA ALA A 12 -6.97 -7.27 -4.80
C ALA A 12 -6.13 -6.58 -3.71
N GLY A 13 -6.71 -6.32 -2.53
CA GLY A 13 -6.01 -5.78 -1.37
C GLY A 13 -4.83 -6.65 -0.95
N LEU A 14 -5.03 -7.97 -0.86
CA LEU A 14 -3.96 -8.93 -0.58
C LEU A 14 -2.87 -8.91 -1.65
N GLY A 15 -3.26 -8.86 -2.93
CA GLY A 15 -2.34 -8.76 -4.05
C GLY A 15 -1.48 -7.50 -3.97
N ILE A 16 -2.10 -6.34 -3.75
CA ILE A 16 -1.41 -5.06 -3.56
C ILE A 16 -0.46 -5.15 -2.37
N PHE A 17 -0.91 -5.69 -1.23
CA PHE A 17 -0.08 -5.84 -0.04
C PHE A 17 1.17 -6.69 -0.30
N VAL A 18 1.00 -7.90 -0.84
CA VAL A 18 2.10 -8.86 -1.05
C VAL A 18 3.10 -8.34 -2.08
N VAL A 19 2.61 -7.82 -3.20
CA VAL A 19 3.46 -7.29 -4.27
C VAL A 19 4.21 -6.05 -3.77
N SER A 20 3.51 -5.11 -3.13
CA SER A 20 4.14 -3.88 -2.64
C SER A 20 5.13 -4.14 -1.51
N LEU A 21 4.84 -5.06 -0.59
CA LEU A 21 5.79 -5.51 0.44
C LEU A 21 7.06 -6.09 -0.19
N SER A 22 6.90 -6.96 -1.19
CA SER A 22 8.01 -7.58 -1.90
C SER A 22 8.88 -6.53 -2.60
N LEU A 23 8.26 -5.59 -3.31
CA LEU A 23 8.96 -4.50 -4.00
C LEU A 23 9.63 -3.54 -3.01
N ALA A 24 8.96 -3.16 -1.91
CA ALA A 24 9.55 -2.35 -0.85
C ALA A 24 10.79 -3.03 -0.25
N ALA A 25 10.70 -4.33 0.05
CA ALA A 25 11.82 -5.11 0.60
C ALA A 25 13.00 -5.22 -0.37
N LEU A 26 12.72 -5.45 -1.66
CA LEU A 26 13.75 -5.50 -2.70
C LEU A 26 14.40 -4.13 -2.89
N SER A 27 13.63 -3.05 -3.05
CA SER A 27 14.15 -1.68 -3.19
C SER A 27 14.96 -1.27 -1.97
N TYR A 28 14.51 -1.60 -0.75
CA TYR A 28 15.26 -1.34 0.48
C TYR A 28 16.57 -2.14 0.54
N ARG A 29 16.56 -3.41 0.12
CA ARG A 29 17.77 -4.25 0.06
C ARG A 29 18.79 -3.70 -0.95
N THR A 30 18.33 -3.21 -2.10
CA THR A 30 19.19 -2.56 -3.10
C THR A 30 19.73 -1.24 -2.58
N TRP A 31 18.90 -0.41 -1.92
CA TRP A 31 19.36 0.80 -1.24
C TRP A 31 20.46 0.51 -0.22
N ARG A 32 20.35 -0.57 0.56
CA ARG A 32 21.38 -0.96 1.53
C ARG A 32 22.74 -1.27 0.88
N ARG A 33 22.75 -1.69 -0.39
CA ARG A 33 23.97 -2.01 -1.16
C ARG A 33 24.54 -0.80 -1.87
N GLU A 34 23.71 -0.04 -2.57
CA GLU A 34 24.14 1.06 -3.45
C GLU A 34 24.13 2.43 -2.75
N ARG A 35 23.42 2.56 -1.62
CA ARG A 35 23.21 3.81 -0.86
C ARG A 35 22.56 4.94 -1.67
N ASP A 36 21.97 4.65 -2.83
CA ASP A 36 21.25 5.63 -3.62
C ASP A 36 19.95 6.06 -2.93
N ARG A 37 19.86 7.36 -2.60
CA ARG A 37 18.69 7.95 -1.94
C ARG A 37 17.40 7.79 -2.75
N ARG A 38 17.49 7.64 -4.09
CA ARG A 38 16.31 7.42 -4.96
C ARG A 38 15.61 6.11 -4.61
N LEU A 39 16.37 5.03 -4.39
CA LEU A 39 15.84 3.72 -4.02
C LEU A 39 15.14 3.72 -2.66
N LEU A 40 15.56 4.59 -1.73
CA LEU A 40 14.87 4.76 -0.45
C LEU A 40 13.51 5.45 -0.61
N VAL A 41 13.41 6.44 -1.50
CA VAL A 41 12.13 7.08 -1.84
C VAL A 41 11.18 6.07 -2.52
N VAL A 42 11.71 5.27 -3.46
CA VAL A 42 10.95 4.21 -4.13
C VAL A 42 10.47 3.14 -3.12
N ALA A 43 11.34 2.70 -2.20
CA ALA A 43 10.95 1.77 -1.15
C ALA A 43 9.85 2.35 -0.25
N GLY A 44 9.93 3.65 0.08
CA GLY A 44 8.89 4.37 0.81
C GLY A 44 7.57 4.42 0.04
N ALA A 45 7.59 4.67 -1.27
CA ALA A 45 6.39 4.65 -2.11
C ALA A 45 5.72 3.27 -2.10
N TYR A 46 6.48 2.19 -2.27
CA TYR A 46 5.95 0.83 -2.16
C TYR A 46 5.43 0.52 -0.74
N ALA A 47 6.05 1.05 0.30
CA ALA A 47 5.55 0.87 1.67
C ALA A 47 4.18 1.54 1.86
N LEU A 48 3.93 2.71 1.23
CA LEU A 48 2.61 3.36 1.25
C LEU A 48 1.54 2.50 0.56
N PHE A 49 1.86 1.92 -0.59
CA PHE A 49 0.95 1.01 -1.31
C PHE A 49 0.69 -0.28 -0.51
N MET A 50 1.71 -0.81 0.15
CA MET A 50 1.58 -1.94 1.06
C MET A 50 0.59 -1.64 2.18
N VAL A 51 0.69 -0.48 2.83
CA VAL A 51 -0.24 -0.10 3.90
C VAL A 51 -1.67 0.03 3.38
N HIS A 52 -1.88 0.64 2.20
CA HIS A 52 -3.20 0.71 1.58
C HIS A 52 -3.76 -0.69 1.28
N GLY A 53 -2.98 -1.57 0.64
CA GLY A 53 -3.41 -2.94 0.37
C GLY A 53 -3.77 -3.73 1.64
N LEU A 54 -3.03 -3.50 2.73
CA LEU A 54 -3.34 -4.09 4.04
C LEU A 54 -4.67 -3.59 4.61
N VAL A 55 -4.95 -2.29 4.51
CA VAL A 55 -6.22 -1.69 4.96
C VAL A 55 -7.40 -2.31 4.21
N VAL A 56 -7.33 -2.36 2.88
CA VAL A 56 -8.38 -2.96 2.02
C VAL A 56 -8.57 -4.45 2.34
N PHE A 57 -7.48 -5.19 2.52
CA PHE A 57 -7.57 -6.61 2.88
C PHE A 57 -8.25 -6.84 4.25
N LEU A 58 -8.00 -5.96 5.22
CA LEU A 58 -8.49 -6.08 6.59
C LEU A 58 -9.88 -5.51 6.81
N GLU A 59 -10.44 -4.74 5.87
CA GLU A 59 -11.73 -4.02 6.01
C GLU A 59 -12.82 -4.88 6.68
N TYR A 60 -13.16 -6.01 6.06
CA TYR A 60 -14.20 -6.91 6.56
C TYR A 60 -13.85 -7.61 7.88
N PHE A 61 -12.56 -7.76 8.21
CA PHE A 61 -12.14 -8.25 9.52
C PHE A 61 -12.28 -7.17 10.59
N LEU A 62 -12.03 -5.91 10.25
CA LEU A 62 -12.12 -4.75 11.16
C LEU A 62 -13.57 -4.42 11.52
N LEU A 63 -14.53 -4.70 10.64
CA LEU A 63 -15.97 -4.54 10.93
C LEU A 63 -16.45 -5.37 12.14
N ALA A 64 -15.70 -6.40 12.55
CA ALA A 64 -16.01 -7.15 13.77
C ALA A 64 -15.63 -6.40 15.07
N TYR A 65 -14.77 -5.37 14.97
CA TYR A 65 -14.17 -4.68 16.12
C TYR A 65 -14.47 -3.18 16.14
N VAL A 66 -14.74 -2.57 14.98
CA VAL A 66 -14.89 -1.12 14.79
C VAL A 66 -16.17 -0.85 14.00
N SER A 67 -16.72 0.37 14.14
CA SER A 67 -17.93 0.77 13.44
C SER A 67 -17.72 0.79 11.92
N PHE A 68 -18.80 0.55 11.16
CA PHE A 68 -18.77 0.62 9.69
C PHE A 68 -18.24 1.97 9.19
N GLY A 69 -18.68 3.08 9.78
CA GLY A 69 -18.25 4.41 9.36
C GLY A 69 -16.74 4.65 9.56
N ASP A 70 -16.15 4.16 10.65
CA ASP A 70 -14.71 4.31 10.88
C ASP A 70 -13.88 3.46 9.91
N VAL A 71 -14.35 2.25 9.58
CA VAL A 71 -13.70 1.35 8.62
C VAL A 71 -13.78 1.95 7.20
N GLU A 72 -14.95 2.44 6.81
CA GLU A 72 -15.16 3.11 5.51
C GLU A 72 -14.26 4.35 5.39
N LEU A 73 -14.19 5.18 6.43
CA LEU A 73 -13.28 6.34 6.46
C LEU A 73 -11.81 5.93 6.37
N LEU A 74 -11.41 4.86 7.05
CA LEU A 74 -10.03 4.35 7.00
C LEU A 74 -9.67 3.85 5.60
N GLU A 75 -10.56 3.09 4.96
CA GLU A 75 -10.37 2.60 3.61
C GLU A 75 -10.25 3.76 2.61
N HIS A 76 -11.21 4.69 2.62
CA HIS A 76 -11.20 5.85 1.72
C HIS A 76 -9.98 6.75 1.95
N SER A 77 -9.63 7.03 3.20
CA SER A 77 -8.46 7.85 3.52
C SER A 77 -7.14 7.17 3.14
N SER A 78 -7.07 5.83 3.18
CA SER A 78 -5.87 5.10 2.75
C SER A 78 -5.56 5.30 1.26
N SER A 79 -6.54 5.69 0.43
CA SER A 79 -6.31 6.03 -0.98
C SER A 79 -5.36 7.23 -1.14
N PHE A 80 -5.28 8.14 -0.16
CA PHE A 80 -4.29 9.22 -0.18
C PHE A 80 -2.85 8.71 -0.07
N LEU A 81 -2.62 7.52 0.51
CA LEU A 81 -1.31 6.88 0.52
C LEU A 81 -0.86 6.51 -0.89
N ILE A 82 -1.80 6.09 -1.75
CA ILE A 82 -1.51 5.82 -3.16
C ILE A 82 -1.06 7.11 -3.85
N LEU A 83 -1.79 8.21 -3.66
CA LEU A 83 -1.43 9.49 -4.25
C LEU A 83 -0.05 9.96 -3.78
N ALA A 84 0.23 9.85 -2.48
CA ALA A 84 1.53 10.18 -1.92
C ALA A 84 2.65 9.29 -2.49
N GLY A 85 2.40 7.99 -2.66
CA GLY A 85 3.36 7.06 -3.26
C GLY A 85 3.64 7.38 -4.73
N LEU A 86 2.62 7.73 -5.52
CA LEU A 86 2.79 8.17 -6.91
C LEU A 86 3.64 9.45 -7.01
N LEU A 87 3.40 10.41 -6.13
CA LEU A 87 4.24 11.62 -6.03
C LEU A 87 5.68 11.28 -5.66
N ALA A 88 5.88 10.35 -4.71
CA ALA A 88 7.21 9.88 -4.33
C ALA A 88 7.95 9.22 -5.51
N PHE A 89 7.27 8.41 -6.33
CA PHE A 89 7.85 7.87 -7.57
C PHE A 89 8.28 8.98 -8.53
N PHE A 90 7.41 9.97 -8.76
CA PHE A 90 7.74 11.09 -9.63
C PHE A 90 8.98 11.84 -9.11
N VAL A 91 9.04 12.15 -7.81
CA VAL A 91 10.19 12.78 -7.17
C VAL A 91 11.47 11.94 -7.31
N ALA A 92 11.36 10.61 -7.22
CA ALA A 92 12.50 9.72 -7.38
C ALA A 92 13.05 9.74 -8.82
N ILE A 93 12.17 9.84 -9.83
CA ILE A 93 12.54 9.90 -11.25
C ILE A 93 13.08 11.28 -11.63
N THR A 94 12.45 12.37 -11.19
CA THR A 94 12.87 13.74 -11.57
C THR A 94 14.17 14.20 -10.92
N ARG A 95 14.68 13.46 -9.93
CA ARG A 95 15.96 13.75 -9.28
C ARG A 95 17.17 13.28 -10.10
N GLU A 96 16.96 12.91 -11.36
CA GLU A 96 17.99 12.59 -12.36
C GLU A 96 19.02 13.68 -12.58
#